data_AF-A0A7X7N0T8-F1
#
_entry.id   AF-A0A7X7N0T8-F1
#
_cell.length_a   1.000
_cell.length_b   1.000
_cell.length_c   1.000
_cell.angle_alpha   90.00
_cell.angle_beta   90.00
_cell.angle_gamma   90.00
#
_symmetry.space_group_name_H-M   'P 1'
#
loop_
_entity.id
_entity.type
_entity.pdbx_description
1 polymer ?
#
loop_
_entity_poly.entity_id
_entity_poly.type
_entity_poly.pdbx_seq_one_letter_code
_entity_poly.pdbx_strand_id
1 'polypeptide(L)'
;MMENWKKAVRDYIDIFTKINSAVCIASAVYITLLWKGSIDSGGVLLWQIIIVSALCAVCSFFYQNDNLSKKGEIIRTLGTYVYIHIVVLTGGFLFEWFLITDWKMVVAMEVTIIVVYAFIKVIYFNTSRRSAKEMNALLEKREEELKK
;
A
#
# COMPACT_ATOMS: atom_id res chain seq x y z
N MET A 1 2.73 16.36 20.48
CA MET A 1 2.71 16.77 19.05
C MET A 1 3.83 16.10 18.26
N MET A 2 5.11 16.23 18.66
CA MET A 2 6.25 15.63 17.94
C MET A 2 6.24 14.08 17.89
N GLU A 3 5.75 13.41 18.93
CA GLU A 3 5.68 11.94 18.96
C GLU A 3 4.65 11.35 17.97
N ASN A 4 3.53 12.05 17.72
CA ASN A 4 2.54 11.61 16.75
C ASN A 4 3.06 11.69 15.31
N TRP A 5 3.90 12.70 15.02
CA TRP A 5 4.52 12.87 13.70
C TRP A 5 5.56 11.79 13.40
N LYS A 6 6.40 11.43 14.39
CA LYS A 6 7.39 10.35 14.23
C LYS A 6 6.71 9.00 13.94
N LYS A 7 5.60 8.70 14.60
CA LYS A 7 4.80 7.50 14.35
C LYS A 7 4.22 7.52 12.93
N ALA A 8 3.59 8.63 12.53
CA ALA A 8 3.03 8.81 11.19
C ALA A 8 4.08 8.60 10.08
N VAL A 9 5.26 9.20 10.22
CA VAL A 9 6.36 9.05 9.25
C VAL A 9 6.87 7.61 9.22
N ARG A 10 6.99 6.95 10.37
CA ARG A 10 7.41 5.54 10.45
C ARG A 10 6.42 4.63 9.73
N ASP A 11 5.12 4.80 10.00
CA ASP A 11 4.06 4.00 9.39
C ASP A 11 4.00 4.23 7.87
N TYR A 12 4.20 5.48 7.44
CA TYR A 12 4.32 5.82 6.02
C TYR A 12 5.52 5.12 5.36
N ILE A 13 6.72 5.20 5.94
CA ILE A 13 7.94 4.58 5.38
C ILE A 13 7.79 3.05 5.34
N ASP A 14 7.20 2.45 6.37
CA ASP A 14 6.96 1.01 6.42
C ASP A 14 5.98 0.54 5.33
N ILE A 15 4.86 1.24 5.16
CA ILE A 15 3.89 0.95 4.10
C ILE A 15 4.49 1.21 2.71
N PHE A 16 5.18 2.33 2.53
CA PHE A 16 5.90 2.66 1.30
C PHE A 16 6.87 1.56 0.89
N THR A 17 7.72 1.11 1.81
CA THR A 17 8.71 0.07 1.54
C THR A 17 8.04 -1.22 1.08
N LYS A 18 6.96 -1.63 1.76
CA LYS A 18 6.21 -2.84 1.42
C LYS A 18 5.52 -2.74 0.05
N ILE A 19 4.87 -1.60 -0.22
CA ILE A 19 4.22 -1.34 -1.52
C ILE A 19 5.27 -1.35 -2.61
N ASN A 20 6.35 -0.59 -2.45
CA ASN A 20 7.40 -0.47 -3.44
C ASN A 20 8.05 -1.83 -3.74
N SER A 21 8.37 -2.64 -2.73
CA SER A 21 8.88 -4.00 -2.94
C SER A 21 7.90 -4.89 -3.71
N ALA A 22 6.61 -4.86 -3.35
CA ALA A 22 5.59 -5.67 -4.03
C ALA A 22 5.38 -5.22 -5.49
N VAL A 23 5.29 -3.92 -5.74
CA VAL A 23 5.11 -3.34 -7.08
C VAL A 23 6.34 -3.59 -7.95
N CYS A 24 7.56 -3.49 -7.40
CA CYS A 24 8.78 -3.83 -8.14
C CYS A 24 8.78 -5.29 -8.61
N ILE A 25 8.40 -6.23 -7.73
CA ILE A 25 8.31 -7.65 -8.09
C ILE A 25 7.21 -7.87 -9.15
N ALA A 26 6.03 -7.30 -8.94
CA ALA A 26 4.92 -7.40 -9.89
C ALA A 26 5.30 -6.81 -11.26
N SER A 27 5.99 -5.68 -11.28
CA SER A 27 6.46 -5.03 -12.51
C SER A 27 7.51 -5.87 -13.23
N ALA A 28 8.46 -6.47 -12.51
CA ALA A 28 9.44 -7.37 -13.09
C ALA A 28 8.76 -8.59 -13.75
N VAL A 29 7.75 -9.17 -13.10
CA VAL A 29 6.95 -10.27 -13.66
C VAL A 29 6.14 -9.81 -14.88
N TYR A 30 5.49 -8.65 -14.79
CA TYR A 30 4.69 -8.07 -15.88
C TYR A 30 5.54 -7.85 -17.14
N ILE A 31 6.70 -7.20 -16.98
CA ILE A 31 7.64 -6.93 -18.06
C ILE A 31 8.13 -8.23 -18.69
N THR A 32 8.58 -9.19 -17.89
CA THR A 32 9.14 -10.45 -18.40
C THR A 32 8.13 -11.32 -19.14
N LEU A 33 6.86 -11.31 -18.73
CA LEU A 33 5.81 -12.14 -19.33
C LEU A 33 5.08 -11.47 -20.49
N LEU A 34 4.86 -10.15 -20.41
CA LEU A 34 3.97 -9.44 -21.33
C LEU A 34 4.72 -8.49 -22.27
N TRP A 35 5.89 -8.00 -21.89
CA TRP A 35 6.67 -7.05 -22.71
C TRP A 35 7.68 -7.79 -23.59
N LYS A 36 7.36 -7.96 -24.88
CA LYS A 36 8.18 -8.69 -25.86
C LYS A 36 9.27 -7.84 -26.57
N GLY A 37 9.45 -6.57 -26.21
CA GLY A 37 10.39 -5.63 -26.86
C GLY A 37 11.60 -5.25 -25.99
N SER A 38 12.61 -4.61 -26.60
CA SER A 38 13.72 -3.99 -25.89
C SER A 38 13.22 -2.82 -25.03
N ILE A 39 13.41 -2.91 -23.72
CA ILE A 39 13.06 -1.86 -22.77
C ILE A 39 14.09 -0.74 -22.90
N ASP A 40 13.85 0.20 -23.81
CA ASP A 40 14.80 1.30 -24.09
C ASP A 40 14.87 2.33 -22.92
N SER A 41 13.97 2.22 -21.94
CA SER A 41 13.77 3.19 -20.86
C SER A 41 13.57 2.55 -19.46
N GLY A 42 14.19 1.38 -19.22
CA GLY A 42 13.99 0.62 -17.97
C GLY A 42 14.36 1.38 -16.68
N GLY A 43 15.33 2.30 -16.76
CA GLY A 43 15.69 3.17 -15.64
C GLY A 43 14.60 4.18 -15.27
N VAL A 44 13.84 4.69 -16.25
CA VAL A 44 12.76 5.66 -16.01
C VAL A 44 11.58 5.00 -15.33
N LEU A 45 11.28 3.74 -15.68
CA LEU A 45 10.20 2.97 -15.08
C LEU A 45 10.39 2.77 -13.57
N LEU A 46 11.63 2.51 -13.11
CA LEU A 46 11.93 2.36 -11.69
C LEU A 46 11.62 3.65 -10.90
N TRP A 47 11.97 4.81 -11.46
CA TRP A 47 11.64 6.11 -10.85
C TRP A 47 10.13 6.34 -10.78
N GLN A 48 9.40 5.97 -11.83
CA GLN A 48 7.94 6.09 -11.84
C GLN A 48 7.29 5.17 -10.79
N ILE A 49 7.77 3.93 -10.64
CA ILE A 49 7.30 2.99 -9.61
C ILE A 49 7.51 3.57 -8.20
N ILE A 50 8.67 4.19 -7.95
CA ILE A 50 8.96 4.83 -6.65
C ILE A 50 7.96 5.95 -6.38
N ILE A 51 7.70 6.83 -7.36
CA ILE A 51 6.76 7.95 -7.21
C ILE A 51 5.34 7.44 -6.95
N VAL A 52 4.86 6.48 -7.74
CA VAL A 52 3.52 5.91 -7.58
C VAL A 52 3.39 5.18 -6.24
N SER A 53 4.42 4.45 -5.82
CA SER A 53 4.44 3.78 -4.50
C SER A 53 4.41 4.78 -3.35
N ALA A 54 5.12 5.91 -3.48
CA ALA A 54 5.08 6.99 -2.49
C ALA A 54 3.68 7.60 -2.39
N LEU A 55 3.03 7.89 -3.52
CA LEU A 55 1.65 8.37 -3.55
C LEU A 55 0.68 7.37 -2.91
N CYS A 56 0.79 6.08 -3.25
CA CYS A 56 -0.02 5.04 -2.62
C CYS A 56 0.17 4.98 -1.10
N ALA A 57 1.41 5.14 -0.61
CA ALA A 57 1.70 5.11 0.82
C ALA A 57 1.06 6.25 1.62
N VAL A 58 0.62 7.33 0.97
CA VAL A 58 -0.16 8.41 1.62
C VAL A 58 -1.45 7.86 2.22
N CYS A 59 -1.97 6.72 1.73
CA CYS A 59 -3.15 6.09 2.31
C CYS A 59 -2.97 5.70 3.80
N SER A 60 -1.72 5.52 4.26
CA SER A 60 -1.39 5.26 5.66
C SER A 60 -1.92 6.32 6.63
N PHE A 61 -2.00 7.58 6.19
CA PHE A 61 -2.52 8.68 7.01
C PHE A 61 -4.01 8.53 7.31
N PHE A 62 -4.79 7.90 6.41
CA PHE A 62 -6.22 7.65 6.64
C PHE A 62 -6.46 6.68 7.81
N TYR A 63 -5.44 5.90 8.19
CA TYR A 63 -5.53 4.88 9.21
C TYR A 63 -5.12 5.34 10.62
N GLN A 64 -4.72 6.60 10.81
CA GLN A 64 -4.29 7.11 12.11
C GLN A 64 -5.42 7.34 13.11
N ASN A 65 -6.68 7.25 12.67
CA ASN A 65 -7.85 7.45 13.52
C ASN A 65 -8.45 6.09 13.90
N ASP A 66 -8.16 5.65 15.12
CA ASP A 66 -8.56 4.32 15.65
C ASP A 66 -10.00 4.31 16.21
N ASN A 67 -10.63 5.47 16.36
CA ASN A 67 -11.98 5.63 16.95
C ASN A 67 -13.11 5.59 15.90
N LEU A 68 -13.06 4.67 14.95
CA LEU A 68 -14.10 4.52 13.93
C LEU A 68 -15.10 3.43 14.32
N SER A 69 -16.39 3.75 14.22
CA SER A 69 -17.47 2.76 14.24
C SER A 69 -17.26 1.71 13.12
N LYS A 70 -17.85 0.51 13.25
CA LYS A 70 -17.82 -0.53 12.19
C LYS A 70 -18.18 0.01 10.79
N LYS A 71 -19.09 0.98 10.71
CA LYS A 71 -19.45 1.68 9.45
C LYS A 71 -18.31 2.58 8.94
N GLY A 72 -17.61 3.26 9.85
CA GLY A 72 -16.45 4.11 9.53
C GLY A 72 -15.25 3.31 9.02
N GLU A 73 -15.02 2.10 9.54
CA GLU A 73 -13.97 1.21 9.04
C GLU A 73 -14.23 0.76 7.59
N ILE A 74 -15.50 0.47 7.26
CA ILE A 74 -15.91 0.13 5.88
C ILE A 74 -15.70 1.32 4.95
N ILE A 75 -16.15 2.51 5.33
CA ILE A 75 -16.00 3.74 4.52
C ILE A 75 -14.51 4.04 4.28
N ARG A 76 -13.67 3.93 5.32
CA ARG A 76 -12.23 4.12 5.20
C ARG A 76 -11.61 3.10 4.25
N THR A 77 -11.97 1.83 4.38
CA THR A 77 -11.48 0.74 3.52
C THR A 77 -11.85 0.98 2.05
N LEU A 78 -13.09 1.41 1.80
CA LEU A 78 -13.59 1.74 0.46
C LEU A 78 -12.88 2.97 -0.10
N GLY A 79 -12.69 4.02 0.72
CA GLY A 79 -11.99 5.23 0.34
C GLY A 79 -10.52 4.97 -0.01
N THR A 80 -9.82 4.14 0.77
CA THR A 80 -8.45 3.71 0.45
C THR A 80 -8.38 2.91 -0.84
N TYR A 81 -9.36 2.03 -1.10
CA TYR A 81 -9.42 1.27 -2.35
C TYR A 81 -9.54 2.21 -3.56
N VAL A 82 -10.53 3.10 -3.54
CA VAL A 82 -10.78 4.06 -4.61
C VAL A 82 -9.57 4.97 -4.81
N TYR A 83 -8.94 5.44 -3.73
CA TYR A 83 -7.74 6.26 -3.80
C TYR A 83 -6.58 5.55 -4.52
N ILE A 84 -6.22 4.34 -4.09
CA ILE A 84 -5.12 3.58 -4.71
C ILE A 84 -5.43 3.30 -6.17
N HIS A 85 -6.68 2.93 -6.47
CA HIS A 85 -7.12 2.65 -7.83
C HIS A 85 -6.95 3.88 -8.74
N ILE A 86 -7.37 5.07 -8.29
CA ILE A 86 -7.18 6.33 -9.03
C ILE A 86 -5.69 6.65 -9.22
N VAL A 87 -4.86 6.51 -8.18
CA VAL A 87 -3.42 6.81 -8.25
C VAL A 87 -2.73 5.90 -9.27
N VAL A 88 -3.01 4.60 -9.23
CA VAL A 88 -2.36 3.63 -10.13
C VAL A 88 -2.87 3.76 -11.56
N LEU A 89 -4.18 3.96 -11.80
CA LEU A 89 -4.70 4.21 -13.14
C LEU A 89 -4.14 5.50 -13.74
N THR A 90 -4.15 6.59 -12.96
CA THR A 90 -3.64 7.88 -13.42
C THR A 90 -2.13 7.80 -13.70
N GLY A 91 -1.37 7.15 -12.82
CA GLY A 91 0.06 6.91 -13.04
C GLY A 91 0.31 6.05 -14.28
N GLY A 92 -0.37 4.92 -14.42
CA GLY A 92 -0.22 4.03 -15.57
C GLY A 92 -0.60 4.69 -16.89
N PHE A 93 -1.61 5.55 -16.90
CA PHE A 93 -2.01 6.31 -18.09
C PHE A 93 -0.99 7.39 -18.45
N LEU A 94 -0.55 8.20 -17.46
CA LEU A 94 0.42 9.27 -17.68
C LEU A 94 1.82 8.77 -18.06
N PHE A 95 2.19 7.59 -17.56
CA PHE A 95 3.48 6.97 -17.83
C PHE A 95 3.43 5.91 -18.94
N GLU A 96 2.28 5.77 -19.61
CA GLU A 96 2.08 4.86 -20.75
C GLU A 96 2.45 3.39 -20.43
N TRP A 97 2.16 2.93 -19.21
CA TRP A 97 2.46 1.57 -18.76
C TRP A 97 1.65 0.47 -19.48
N PHE A 98 0.57 0.85 -20.14
CA PHE A 98 -0.31 -0.07 -20.87
C PHE A 98 -0.84 0.59 -22.14
N LEU A 99 -1.00 -0.24 -23.19
CA LEU A 99 -1.70 0.13 -24.41
C LEU A 99 -3.17 -0.29 -24.27
N ILE A 100 -4.10 0.66 -24.30
CA ILE A 100 -5.55 0.39 -24.18
C ILE A 100 -6.04 -0.55 -25.30
N THR A 101 -5.34 -0.59 -26.43
CA THR A 101 -5.63 -1.45 -27.57
C THR A 101 -5.32 -2.93 -27.31
N ASP A 102 -4.47 -3.27 -26.34
CA ASP A 102 -4.19 -4.65 -25.95
C ASP A 102 -4.93 -5.01 -24.65
N TRP A 103 -6.05 -5.71 -24.80
CA TRP A 103 -6.89 -6.14 -23.68
C TRP A 103 -6.13 -6.99 -22.66
N LYS A 104 -5.08 -7.72 -23.06
CA LYS A 104 -4.29 -8.56 -22.13
C LYS A 104 -3.50 -7.70 -21.16
N MET A 105 -2.95 -6.58 -21.62
CA MET A 105 -2.21 -5.62 -20.79
C MET A 105 -3.15 -4.92 -19.80
N VAL A 106 -4.34 -4.51 -20.27
CA VAL A 106 -5.36 -3.88 -19.41
C VAL A 106 -5.82 -4.83 -18.29
N VAL A 107 -6.10 -6.10 -18.62
CA VAL A 107 -6.50 -7.10 -17.62
C VAL A 107 -5.37 -7.36 -16.62
N ALA A 108 -4.12 -7.47 -17.09
CA ALA A 108 -2.98 -7.68 -16.20
C ALA A 108 -2.74 -6.49 -15.25
N MET A 109 -3.01 -5.26 -15.70
CA MET A 109 -2.95 -4.08 -14.85
C MET A 109 -4.04 -4.09 -13.76
N GLU A 110 -5.29 -4.38 -14.13
CA GLU A 110 -6.40 -4.50 -13.15
C GLU A 110 -6.12 -5.59 -12.11
N VAL A 111 -5.63 -6.76 -12.55
CA VAL A 111 -5.20 -7.82 -11.64
C VAL A 111 -4.10 -7.34 -10.70
N THR A 112 -3.13 -6.57 -11.21
CA THR A 112 -2.05 -6.00 -10.39
C THR A 112 -2.58 -5.04 -9.33
N ILE A 113 -3.54 -4.17 -9.68
CA ILE A 113 -4.19 -3.26 -8.73
C ILE A 113 -4.90 -4.06 -7.62
N ILE A 114 -5.64 -5.10 -7.98
CA ILE A 114 -6.34 -5.97 -7.03
C ILE A 114 -5.34 -6.67 -6.09
N VAL A 115 -4.27 -7.24 -6.63
CA VAL A 115 -3.24 -7.94 -5.85
C VAL A 115 -2.52 -6.99 -4.89
N VAL A 116 -2.09 -5.81 -5.36
CA VAL A 116 -1.42 -4.81 -4.51
C VAL A 116 -2.37 -4.32 -3.42
N TYR A 117 -3.63 -4.06 -3.74
CA TYR A 117 -4.62 -3.66 -2.74
C TYR A 117 -4.86 -4.75 -1.69
N ALA A 118 -5.04 -6.01 -2.12
CA ALA A 118 -5.20 -7.14 -1.21
C ALA A 118 -3.98 -7.29 -0.29
N PHE A 119 -2.78 -7.14 -0.83
CA PHE A 119 -1.53 -7.18 -0.08
C PHE A 119 -1.45 -6.06 0.97
N ILE A 120 -1.76 -4.81 0.60
CA ILE A 120 -1.82 -3.67 1.54
C ILE A 120 -2.85 -3.94 2.64
N LYS A 121 -4.02 -4.45 2.29
CA LYS A 121 -5.08 -4.76 3.26
C LYS A 121 -4.63 -5.83 4.26
N VAL A 122 -3.96 -6.89 3.78
CA VAL A 122 -3.40 -7.95 4.63
C VAL A 122 -2.33 -7.38 5.56
N ILE A 123 -1.42 -6.55 5.05
CA ILE A 123 -0.41 -5.88 5.87
C ILE A 123 -1.08 -5.02 6.94
N TYR A 124 -2.05 -4.19 6.55
CA TYR A 124 -2.73 -3.30 7.48
C TYR A 124 -3.45 -4.09 8.58
N PHE A 125 -4.16 -5.15 8.21
CA PHE A 125 -4.83 -6.04 9.17
C PHE A 125 -3.83 -6.72 10.11
N ASN A 126 -2.71 -7.21 9.59
CA ASN A 126 -1.67 -7.84 10.41
C ASN A 126 -0.98 -6.85 11.35
N THR A 127 -0.66 -5.65 10.88
CA THR A 127 -0.07 -4.57 11.69
C THR A 127 -1.05 -4.13 12.77
N SER A 128 -2.32 -3.93 12.45
CA SER A 128 -3.37 -3.58 13.42
C SER A 128 -3.52 -4.66 14.50
N ARG A 129 -3.55 -5.95 14.12
CA ARG A 129 -3.58 -7.05 15.08
C ARG A 129 -2.32 -7.13 15.94
N ARG A 130 -1.15 -6.83 15.39
CA ARG A 130 0.12 -6.82 16.12
C ARG A 130 0.15 -5.70 17.15
N SER A 131 -0.24 -4.49 16.77
CA SER A 131 -0.35 -3.35 17.68
C SER A 131 -1.36 -3.61 18.81
N ALA A 132 -2.50 -4.24 18.51
CA ALA A 132 -3.47 -4.64 19.53
C ALA A 132 -2.91 -5.67 20.53
N LYS A 133 -2.15 -6.66 20.05
CA LYS A 133 -1.50 -7.66 20.91
C LYS A 133 -0.41 -7.05 21.80
N GLU A 134 0.41 -6.17 21.25
CA GLU A 134 1.46 -5.48 22.01
C GLU A 134 0.86 -4.58 23.10
N MET A 135 -0.23 -3.88 22.80
CA MET A 135 -0.93 -3.02 23.76
C MET A 135 -1.62 -3.83 24.87
N ASN A 136 -2.25 -4.96 24.54
CA ASN A 136 -2.83 -5.86 25.54
C ASN A 136 -1.75 -6.47 26.46
N ALA A 137 -0.60 -6.86 25.90
CA ALA A 137 0.51 -7.38 26.69
C ALA A 137 1.14 -6.32 27.63
N LEU A 138 1.13 -5.04 27.23
CA LEU A 138 1.57 -3.95 28.10
C LEU A 138 0.59 -3.71 29.27
N LEU A 139 -0.72 -3.86 29.04
CA LEU A 139 -1.74 -3.75 30.09
C LEU A 139 -1.57 -4.86 31.14
N GLU A 140 -1.40 -6.11 30.70
CA GLU A 140 -1.17 -7.25 31.60
C GLU A 140 0.07 -7.04 32.47
N LYS A 141 1.20 -6.61 31.88
CA LYS A 141 2.41 -6.31 32.65
C LYS A 141 2.21 -5.21 33.70
N ARG A 142 1.45 -4.16 33.35
CA ARG A 142 1.17 -3.05 34.28
C ARG A 142 0.23 -3.48 35.40
N GLU A 143 -0.73 -4.36 35.13
CA GLU A 143 -1.58 -4.94 36.17
C GLU A 143 -0.82 -5.89 37.11
N GLU A 144 0.14 -6.67 36.58
CA GLU A 144 1.03 -7.52 37.38
C GLU A 144 1.97 -6.70 38.27
N GLU A 145 2.51 -5.59 37.76
CA GLU A 145 3.34 -4.65 38.53
C GLU A 145 2.55 -3.96 39.66
N LEU A 146 1.27 -3.65 39.45
CA LEU A 146 0.40 -3.03 40.47
C LEU A 146 -0.07 -4.01 41.55
N LYS A 147 0.03 -5.33 41.31
CA LYS A 147 -0.36 -6.39 42.26
C LYS A 147 0.82 -6.88 43.12
N LYS A 148 2.04 -6.41 42.85
CA LYS A 148 3.26 -6.67 43.66
C LYS A 148 3.53 -5.54 44.62
#